data_AF-A0A822IJW0-F1
#
_entry.id   AF-A0A822IJW0-F1
#
_cell.length_a   1.000
_cell.length_b   1.000
_cell.length_c   1.000
_cell.angle_alpha   90.00
_cell.angle_beta   90.00
_cell.angle_gamma   90.00
#
_symmetry.space_group_name_H-M   'P 1'
#
loop_
_entity.id
_entity.type
_entity.pdbx_description
1 polymer ?
#
loop_
_entity_poly.entity_id
_entity_poly.type
_entity_poly.pdbx_seq_one_letter_code
_entity_poly.pdbx_strand_id
1 'polypeptide(L)'
;MNSGKNSLAYDLQELFRFLIDLAIINLIEKDAMDTKDFIRTENYNLRLRPTGAKKLLTEINSMFNKTVEYGGKQNSWSYIIQLKTRELAQYLMSTRKKLDFLTPSYDIPRLDSDIIRKKILDISYSDWKKLGFSKGTLHYMKQNAMDDKPFTLNKHVRDRLEEWDKLVEGI
;
A
#
# COMPACT_ATOMS: atom_id res chain seq x y z
N MET A 1 -28.06 17.97 -16.97
CA MET A 1 -27.22 17.62 -15.80
C MET A 1 -28.14 17.25 -14.65
N ASN A 2 -28.03 16.07 -14.06
CA ASN A 2 -28.85 15.69 -12.90
C ASN A 2 -28.40 16.50 -11.68
N SER A 3 -29.26 17.39 -11.21
CA SER A 3 -29.01 18.41 -10.16
C SER A 3 -28.73 17.85 -8.76
N GLY A 4 -28.63 16.53 -8.59
CA GLY A 4 -28.39 15.85 -7.30
C GLY A 4 -27.17 14.93 -7.29
N LYS A 5 -26.34 14.92 -8.34
CA LYS A 5 -25.11 14.12 -8.38
C LYS A 5 -23.89 15.00 -8.13
N ASN A 6 -23.04 14.57 -7.21
CA ASN A 6 -21.78 15.25 -6.87
C ASN A 6 -20.72 15.00 -7.97
N SER A 7 -20.92 15.55 -9.18
CA SER A 7 -20.07 15.29 -10.36
C SER A 7 -18.59 15.53 -10.06
N LEU A 8 -18.27 16.69 -9.46
CA LEU A 8 -16.89 17.04 -9.10
C LEU A 8 -16.27 16.05 -8.09
N ALA A 9 -17.09 15.48 -7.20
CA ALA A 9 -16.59 14.48 -6.25
C ALA A 9 -16.19 13.19 -6.98
N TYR A 10 -16.94 12.78 -8.01
CA TYR A 10 -16.56 11.61 -8.81
C TYR A 10 -15.30 11.87 -9.64
N ASP A 11 -15.18 13.05 -10.26
CA ASP A 11 -13.97 13.40 -11.02
C ASP A 11 -12.72 13.43 -10.13
N LEU A 12 -12.82 14.02 -8.93
CA LEU A 12 -11.72 14.05 -7.97
C LEU A 12 -11.45 12.68 -7.34
N GLN A 13 -12.47 11.82 -7.21
CA GLN A 13 -12.30 10.48 -6.66
C GLN A 13 -11.35 9.64 -7.51
N GLU A 14 -11.36 9.78 -8.84
CA GLU A 14 -10.50 8.98 -9.72
C GLU A 14 -9.01 9.17 -9.41
N LEU A 15 -8.60 10.35 -8.93
CA LEU A 15 -7.22 10.63 -8.54
C LEU A 15 -6.77 9.86 -7.28
N PHE A 16 -7.70 9.48 -6.41
CA PHE A 16 -7.42 8.92 -5.08
C PHE A 16 -8.05 7.55 -4.85
N ARG A 17 -8.72 7.00 -5.86
CA ARG A 17 -9.41 5.70 -5.80
C ARG A 17 -8.48 4.58 -5.35
N PHE A 18 -7.21 4.66 -5.76
CA PHE A 18 -6.17 3.70 -5.39
C PHE A 18 -6.00 3.53 -3.87
N LEU A 19 -6.29 4.56 -3.05
CA LEU A 19 -6.22 4.45 -1.59
C LEU A 19 -7.22 3.44 -1.04
N ILE A 20 -8.40 3.36 -1.67
CA ILE A 20 -9.44 2.39 -1.34
C ILE A 20 -9.05 1.01 -1.84
N ASP A 21 -8.56 0.92 -3.07
CA ASP A 21 -8.12 -0.36 -3.66
C ASP A 21 -7.02 -1.00 -2.78
N LEU A 22 -6.03 -0.22 -2.35
CA LEU A 22 -4.98 -0.68 -1.44
C LEU A 22 -5.52 -1.10 -0.06
N ALA A 23 -6.49 -0.37 0.49
CA ALA A 23 -7.12 -0.77 1.75
C ALA A 23 -7.83 -2.13 1.61
N ILE A 24 -8.51 -2.36 0.48
CA ILE A 24 -9.18 -3.64 0.21
C ILE A 24 -8.15 -4.76 0.04
N ILE A 25 -7.10 -4.54 -0.74
CA ILE A 25 -6.01 -5.53 -0.92
C ILE A 25 -5.37 -5.87 0.43
N ASN A 26 -5.06 -4.89 1.27
CA ASN A 26 -4.50 -5.15 2.59
C ASN A 26 -5.41 -6.02 3.47
N LEU A 27 -6.73 -5.83 3.42
CA LEU A 27 -7.68 -6.65 4.18
C LEU A 27 -7.74 -8.09 3.66
N ILE A 28 -7.62 -8.28 2.34
CA ILE A 28 -7.57 -9.60 1.71
C ILE A 28 -6.28 -10.31 2.07
N GLU A 29 -5.12 -9.66 1.90
CA GLU A 29 -3.81 -10.26 2.17
C GLU A 29 -3.61 -10.63 3.65
N LYS A 30 -4.26 -9.89 4.57
CA LYS A 30 -4.24 -10.17 6.01
C LYS A 30 -5.27 -11.22 6.45
N ASP A 31 -6.10 -11.71 5.53
CA ASP A 31 -7.26 -12.57 5.83
C ASP A 31 -8.14 -11.96 6.95
N ALA A 32 -8.33 -10.64 6.90
CA ALA A 32 -8.93 -9.89 8.00
C ALA A 32 -10.46 -9.94 8.00
N MET A 33 -11.08 -10.34 6.88
CA MET A 33 -12.52 -10.32 6.64
C MET A 33 -13.08 -11.74 6.59
N ASP A 34 -14.14 -11.99 7.35
CA ASP A 34 -14.79 -13.30 7.44
C ASP A 34 -16.16 -13.31 6.74
N THR A 35 -16.69 -14.49 6.40
CA THR A 35 -18.07 -14.62 5.88
C THR A 35 -19.12 -14.01 6.82
N LYS A 36 -18.87 -14.05 8.14
CA LYS A 36 -19.74 -13.45 9.17
C LYS A 36 -19.82 -11.93 9.09
N ASP A 37 -18.87 -11.27 8.42
CA ASP A 37 -18.85 -9.82 8.23
C ASP A 37 -19.78 -9.35 7.11
N PHE A 38 -20.43 -10.28 6.42
CA PHE A 38 -21.34 -10.01 5.31
C PHE A 38 -22.75 -10.56 5.59
N ILE A 39 -23.72 -10.00 4.88
CA ILE A 39 -25.09 -10.49 4.82
C ILE A 39 -25.51 -10.59 3.35
N ARG A 40 -26.10 -11.73 3.00
CA ARG A 40 -26.73 -11.93 1.70
C ARG A 40 -28.17 -11.44 1.79
N THR A 41 -28.53 -10.51 0.92
CA THR A 41 -29.91 -10.02 0.79
C THR A 41 -30.76 -11.03 0.02
N GLU A 42 -32.08 -10.89 0.09
CA GLU A 42 -33.06 -11.71 -0.65
C GLU A 42 -32.81 -11.68 -2.16
N ASN A 43 -32.37 -10.54 -2.70
CA ASN A 43 -32.01 -10.37 -4.11
C ASN A 43 -30.59 -10.88 -4.43
N TYR A 44 -30.05 -11.76 -3.59
CA TYR A 44 -28.71 -12.38 -3.71
C TYR A 44 -27.50 -11.42 -3.71
N ASN A 45 -27.70 -10.11 -3.52
CA ASN A 45 -26.61 -9.15 -3.30
C ASN A 45 -25.94 -9.36 -1.94
N LEU A 46 -24.67 -8.98 -1.84
CA LEU A 46 -23.93 -8.93 -0.57
C LEU A 46 -23.91 -7.51 -0.01
N ARG A 47 -24.03 -7.40 1.31
CA ARG A 47 -23.85 -6.15 2.07
C ARG A 47 -22.93 -6.40 3.26
N LEU A 48 -22.20 -5.37 3.66
CA LEU A 48 -21.39 -5.41 4.88
C LEU A 48 -22.30 -5.37 6.12
N ARG A 49 -21.98 -6.20 7.11
CA ARG A 49 -22.47 -6.05 8.47
C ARG A 49 -21.70 -4.96 9.20
N PRO A 50 -22.18 -4.48 10.37
CA PRO A 50 -21.44 -3.50 11.17
C PRO A 50 -20.00 -3.91 11.49
N THR A 51 -19.74 -5.21 11.70
CA THR A 51 -18.38 -5.73 11.95
C THR A 51 -17.45 -5.55 10.75
N GLY A 52 -17.91 -5.94 9.55
CA GLY A 52 -17.17 -5.75 8.29
C GLY A 52 -16.97 -4.28 7.95
N ALA A 53 -18.01 -3.46 8.10
CA ALA A 53 -17.91 -2.03 7.88
C ALA A 53 -16.89 -1.37 8.81
N LYS A 54 -16.82 -1.79 10.08
CA LYS A 54 -15.82 -1.30 11.04
C LYS A 54 -14.40 -1.67 10.63
N LYS A 55 -14.16 -2.93 10.25
CA LYS A 55 -12.85 -3.40 9.76
C LYS A 55 -12.40 -2.61 8.53
N LEU A 56 -13.29 -2.44 7.55
CA LEU A 56 -13.01 -1.68 6.34
C LEU A 56 -12.69 -0.21 6.66
N LEU A 57 -13.50 0.44 7.50
CA LEU A 57 -13.28 1.82 7.90
C LEU A 57 -11.93 2.00 8.62
N THR A 58 -11.55 1.05 9.47
CA THR A 58 -10.24 1.07 10.14
C THR A 58 -9.09 1.04 9.14
N GLU A 59 -9.12 0.15 8.14
CA GLU A 59 -8.06 0.07 7.13
C GLU A 59 -8.06 1.29 6.20
N ILE A 60 -9.24 1.79 5.78
CA ILE A 60 -9.34 3.03 5.00
C ILE A 60 -8.73 4.20 5.77
N ASN A 61 -9.07 4.36 7.05
CA ASN A 61 -8.50 5.43 7.88
C ASN A 61 -6.98 5.28 8.01
N SER A 62 -6.47 4.05 8.13
CA SER A 62 -5.02 3.80 8.12
C SER A 62 -4.38 4.29 6.82
N MET A 63 -4.98 3.97 5.66
CA MET A 63 -4.49 4.43 4.35
C MET A 63 -4.52 5.95 4.20
N PHE A 64 -5.60 6.60 4.64
CA PHE A 64 -5.75 8.05 4.57
C PHE A 64 -4.78 8.80 5.50
N ASN A 65 -4.35 8.16 6.59
CA ASN A 65 -3.39 8.72 7.54
C ASN A 65 -1.92 8.41 7.18
N LYS A 66 -1.64 7.53 6.20
CA LYS A 66 -0.28 7.36 5.69
C LYS A 66 0.23 8.69 5.14
N THR A 67 1.49 8.98 5.42
CA THR A 67 2.14 10.22 5.00
C THR A 67 2.89 10.05 3.70
N VAL A 68 2.92 11.11 2.90
CA VAL A 68 3.72 11.23 1.68
C VAL A 68 4.37 12.61 1.67
N GLU A 69 5.57 12.68 1.08
CA GLU A 69 6.25 13.96 0.92
C GLU A 69 5.61 14.75 -0.22
N TYR A 70 5.21 15.98 0.08
CA TYR A 70 4.71 16.91 -0.92
C TYR A 70 5.09 18.34 -0.53
N GLY A 71 5.80 19.04 -1.43
CA GLY A 71 6.29 20.40 -1.16
C GLY A 71 7.29 20.48 0.00
N GLY A 72 8.16 19.47 0.15
CA GLY A 72 9.18 19.40 1.20
C GLY A 72 8.63 19.13 2.61
N LYS A 73 7.37 18.71 2.72
CA LYS A 73 6.71 18.37 3.99
C LYS A 73 6.04 17.02 3.90
N GLN A 74 6.10 16.25 4.99
CA GLN A 74 5.34 15.02 5.15
C GLN A 74 3.89 15.35 5.50
N ASN A 75 2.95 14.90 4.68
CA ASN A 75 1.53 15.19 4.81
C ASN A 75 0.72 13.90 4.67
N SER A 76 -0.38 13.77 5.41
CA SER A 76 -1.28 12.63 5.24
C SER A 76 -2.00 12.67 3.90
N TRP A 77 -2.36 11.52 3.34
CA TRP A 77 -3.18 11.44 2.13
C TRP A 77 -4.51 12.18 2.26
N SER A 78 -5.13 12.14 3.44
CA SER A 78 -6.34 12.94 3.74
C SER A 78 -6.13 14.44 3.53
N TYR A 79 -4.96 14.96 3.89
CA TYR A 79 -4.60 16.36 3.67
C TYR A 79 -4.23 16.63 2.21
N ILE A 80 -3.55 15.70 1.54
CA ILE A 80 -3.23 15.80 0.09
C ILE A 80 -4.51 15.96 -0.74
N ILE A 81 -5.58 15.21 -0.46
CA ILE A 81 -6.87 15.34 -1.16
C ILE A 81 -7.40 16.78 -1.06
N GLN A 82 -7.37 17.37 0.14
CA GLN A 82 -7.80 18.75 0.37
C GLN A 82 -6.89 19.75 -0.35
N LEU A 83 -5.58 19.53 -0.32
CA LEU A 83 -4.61 20.37 -1.02
C LEU A 83 -4.85 20.35 -2.53
N LYS A 84 -4.99 19.18 -3.16
CA LYS A 84 -5.23 19.08 -4.61
C LYS A 84 -6.55 19.69 -5.04
N THR A 85 -7.58 19.55 -4.22
CA THR A 85 -8.86 20.24 -4.44
C THR A 85 -8.68 21.76 -4.38
N ARG A 86 -7.87 22.27 -3.44
CA ARG A 86 -7.53 23.70 -3.35
C ARG A 86 -6.69 24.17 -4.53
N GLU A 87 -5.73 23.38 -5.00
CA GLU A 87 -4.92 23.71 -6.17
C GLU A 87 -5.76 23.82 -7.44
N LEU A 88 -6.74 22.92 -7.59
CA LEU A 88 -7.74 23.00 -8.66
C LEU A 88 -8.55 24.31 -8.56
N ALA A 89 -9.06 24.66 -7.38
CA ALA A 89 -9.78 25.91 -7.19
C ALA A 89 -8.93 27.14 -7.53
N GLN A 90 -7.67 27.17 -7.09
CA GLN A 90 -6.72 28.24 -7.39
C GLN A 90 -6.42 28.36 -8.88
N TYR A 91 -6.32 27.22 -9.57
CA TYR A 91 -6.11 27.16 -11.02
C TYR A 91 -7.31 27.72 -11.78
N LEU A 92 -8.53 27.32 -11.39
CA LEU A 92 -9.76 27.86 -11.97
C LEU A 92 -9.89 29.38 -11.74
N MET A 93 -9.43 29.89 -10.60
CA MET A 93 -9.38 31.31 -10.29
C MET A 93 -8.19 32.05 -10.93
N SER A 94 -7.36 31.39 -11.74
CA SER A 94 -6.14 31.94 -12.36
C SER A 94 -5.08 32.47 -11.37
N THR A 95 -5.23 32.19 -10.07
CA THR A 95 -4.22 32.51 -9.04
C THR A 95 -3.03 31.56 -9.10
N ARG A 96 -3.22 30.38 -9.68
CA ARG A 96 -2.20 29.38 -9.97
C ARG A 96 -2.16 29.10 -11.47
N LYS A 97 -0.97 29.15 -12.07
CA LYS A 97 -0.79 28.97 -13.52
C LYS A 97 -0.76 27.52 -14.00
N LYS A 98 -0.39 26.58 -13.13
CA LYS A 98 -0.21 25.16 -13.47
C LYS A 98 -0.95 24.28 -12.48
N LEU A 99 -1.66 23.29 -13.01
CA LEU A 99 -2.33 22.24 -12.27
C LEU A 99 -1.60 20.93 -12.51
N ASP A 100 -1.30 20.21 -11.43
CA ASP A 100 -0.67 18.89 -11.48
C ASP A 100 -1.33 17.98 -10.45
N PHE A 101 -1.85 16.85 -10.91
CA PHE A 101 -2.44 15.81 -10.06
C PHE A 101 -1.58 14.55 -9.95
N LEU A 102 -0.50 14.45 -10.74
CA LEU A 102 0.38 13.27 -10.76
C LEU A 102 1.29 13.24 -9.53
N THR A 103 1.68 14.40 -9.03
CA THR A 103 2.45 14.53 -7.78
C THR A 103 1.54 14.74 -6.58
N PRO A 104 1.82 14.17 -5.40
CA PRO A 104 2.83 13.15 -5.15
C PRO A 104 2.39 11.78 -5.69
N SER A 105 3.33 10.99 -6.23
CA SER A 105 3.07 9.60 -6.59
C SER A 105 2.98 8.73 -5.34
N TYR A 106 2.16 7.68 -5.39
CA TYR A 106 2.17 6.65 -4.37
C TYR A 106 3.22 5.60 -4.72
N ASP A 107 4.28 5.51 -3.93
CA ASP A 107 5.18 4.38 -3.97
C ASP A 107 4.60 3.26 -3.10
N ILE A 108 4.62 2.02 -3.60
CA ILE A 108 4.23 0.83 -2.84
C ILE A 108 5.50 0.31 -2.14
N PRO A 109 5.70 0.54 -0.83
CA PRO A 109 6.86 0.01 -0.11
C PRO A 109 6.65 -1.47 0.22
N ARG A 110 6.60 -2.34 -0.80
CA ARG A 110 6.52 -3.80 -0.62
C ARG A 110 7.92 -4.36 -0.43
N LEU A 111 8.16 -4.99 0.71
CA LEU A 111 9.49 -5.53 1.08
C LEU A 111 9.64 -7.02 0.78
N ASP A 112 8.54 -7.69 0.46
CA ASP A 112 8.42 -9.13 0.28
C ASP A 112 7.97 -9.48 -1.15
N SER A 113 8.47 -8.75 -2.14
CA SER A 113 8.19 -9.04 -3.55
C SER A 113 8.60 -10.47 -3.92
N ASP A 114 8.02 -11.02 -4.99
CA ASP A 114 8.35 -12.37 -5.47
C ASP A 114 9.86 -12.55 -5.73
N ILE A 115 10.53 -11.48 -6.18
CA ILE A 115 11.98 -11.43 -6.37
C ILE A 115 12.70 -11.67 -5.03
N ILE A 116 12.29 -10.95 -3.98
CA ILE A 116 12.87 -11.09 -2.65
C ILE A 116 12.56 -12.45 -2.03
N ARG A 117 11.32 -12.95 -2.19
CA ARG A 117 10.91 -14.28 -1.73
C ARG A 117 11.76 -15.37 -2.36
N LYS A 118 11.85 -15.36 -3.69
CA LYS A 118 12.66 -16.32 -4.44
C LYS A 118 14.13 -16.27 -4.00
N LYS A 119 14.68 -15.08 -3.84
CA LYS A 119 16.05 -14.90 -3.34
C LYS A 119 16.28 -15.51 -1.96
N ILE A 120 15.36 -15.29 -1.02
CA ILE A 120 15.42 -15.88 0.32
C ILE A 120 15.35 -17.41 0.24
N LEU A 121 14.56 -17.96 -0.68
CA LEU A 121 14.44 -19.41 -0.89
C LEU A 121 15.71 -20.02 -1.50
N ASP A 122 16.30 -19.34 -2.48
CA ASP A 122 17.44 -19.82 -3.26
C ASP A 122 18.78 -19.65 -2.53
N ILE A 123 18.92 -18.66 -1.64
CA ILE A 123 20.19 -18.41 -0.95
C ILE A 123 20.62 -19.58 -0.07
N SER A 124 21.90 -19.95 -0.19
CA SER A 124 22.53 -21.00 0.59
C SER A 124 22.81 -20.54 2.03
N TYR A 125 22.94 -21.48 2.96
CA TYR A 125 23.33 -21.14 4.33
C TYR A 125 24.72 -20.48 4.40
N SER A 126 25.66 -20.94 3.57
CA SER A 126 27.00 -20.35 3.49
C SER A 126 26.96 -18.89 3.06
N ASP A 127 26.18 -18.56 2.03
CA ASP A 127 26.11 -17.19 1.52
C ASP A 127 25.33 -16.28 2.48
N TRP A 128 24.26 -16.79 3.09
CA TRP A 128 23.56 -16.08 4.16
C TRP A 128 24.47 -15.76 5.37
N LYS A 129 25.37 -16.68 5.72
CA LYS A 129 26.36 -16.45 6.77
C LYS A 129 27.41 -15.40 6.36
N LYS A 130 27.79 -15.32 5.08
CA LYS A 130 28.66 -14.25 4.55
C LYS A 130 28.00 -12.87 4.66
N LEU A 131 26.67 -12.80 4.54
CA LEU A 131 25.89 -11.60 4.85
C LEU A 131 25.83 -11.26 6.35
N GLY A 132 26.49 -12.05 7.20
CA GLY A 132 26.60 -11.79 8.64
C GLY A 132 25.35 -12.15 9.45
N PHE A 133 24.49 -13.03 8.93
CA PHE A 133 23.27 -13.46 9.60
C PHE A 133 23.34 -14.92 10.08
N SER A 134 22.56 -15.22 11.12
CA SER A 134 22.52 -16.55 11.72
C SER A 134 21.71 -17.56 10.89
N LYS A 135 21.94 -18.87 11.14
CA LYS A 135 21.15 -19.96 10.53
C LYS A 135 19.68 -19.88 10.89
N GLY A 136 19.38 -19.55 12.15
CA GLY A 136 18.01 -19.43 12.64
C GLY A 136 17.24 -18.33 11.92
N THR A 137 17.91 -17.20 11.63
CA THR A 137 17.32 -16.12 10.85
C THR A 137 16.95 -16.57 9.43
N LEU A 138 17.83 -17.31 8.73
CA LEU A 138 17.50 -17.84 7.41
C LEU A 138 16.33 -18.81 7.45
N HIS A 139 16.30 -19.70 8.43
CA HIS A 139 15.22 -20.67 8.56
C HIS A 139 13.86 -19.98 8.67
N TYR A 140 13.73 -19.00 9.57
CA TYR A 140 12.52 -18.20 9.71
C TYR A 140 12.16 -17.44 8.43
N MET A 141 13.15 -16.84 7.76
CA MET A 141 12.91 -16.10 6.52
C MET A 141 12.42 -17.02 5.39
N LYS A 142 12.96 -18.24 5.27
CA LYS A 142 12.46 -19.22 4.30
C LYS A 142 11.03 -19.65 4.62
N GLN A 143 10.68 -19.84 5.89
CA GLN A 143 9.29 -20.13 6.28
C GLN A 143 8.34 -18.98 5.87
N ASN A 144 8.71 -17.74 6.17
CA ASN A 144 7.91 -16.57 5.78
C ASN A 144 7.82 -16.40 4.25
N ALA A 145 8.89 -16.69 3.51
CA ALA A 145 8.89 -16.60 2.05
C ALA A 145 8.08 -17.70 1.37
N MET A 146 7.95 -18.87 2.01
CA MET A 146 7.09 -19.99 1.55
C MET A 146 5.61 -19.76 1.84
N ASP A 147 5.27 -19.00 2.88
CA ASP A 147 3.88 -18.63 3.19
C ASP A 147 3.42 -17.51 2.24
N ASP A 148 2.22 -17.61 1.66
CA ASP A 148 1.67 -16.58 0.75
C ASP A 148 1.27 -15.28 1.48
N LYS A 149 1.52 -15.19 2.79
CA LYS A 149 1.22 -14.02 3.62
C LYS A 149 2.30 -12.95 3.53
N PRO A 150 1.94 -11.65 3.59
CA PRO A 150 2.92 -10.58 3.66
C PRO A 150 3.83 -10.70 4.89
N PHE A 151 5.12 -10.43 4.71
CA PHE A 151 6.07 -10.32 5.81
C PHE A 151 6.95 -9.09 5.67
N THR A 152 7.53 -8.65 6.78
CA THR A 152 8.47 -7.52 6.80
C THR A 152 9.90 -8.02 6.90
N LEU A 153 10.79 -7.30 6.23
CA LEU A 153 12.23 -7.47 6.42
C LEU A 153 12.75 -6.40 7.37
N ASN A 154 13.60 -6.83 8.31
CA ASN A 154 14.40 -5.88 9.06
C ASN A 154 15.28 -5.10 8.07
N LYS A 155 15.41 -3.78 8.27
CA LYS A 155 16.24 -2.90 7.46
C LYS A 155 17.63 -3.49 7.19
N HIS A 156 18.30 -4.04 8.19
CA HIS A 156 19.63 -4.63 8.02
C HIS A 156 19.63 -5.85 7.08
N VAL A 157 18.61 -6.70 7.16
CA VAL A 157 18.46 -7.87 6.29
C VAL A 157 18.18 -7.43 4.86
N ARG A 158 17.33 -6.41 4.70
CA ARG A 158 17.02 -5.82 3.40
C ARG A 158 18.26 -5.22 2.75
N ASP A 159 18.96 -4.32 3.44
CA ASP A 159 20.10 -3.59 2.89
C ASP A 159 21.20 -4.56 2.41
N ARG A 160 21.52 -5.58 3.23
CA ARG A 160 22.54 -6.59 2.87
C ARG A 160 22.08 -7.56 1.79
N LEU A 161 20.78 -7.84 1.70
CA LEU A 161 20.25 -8.57 0.56
C LEU A 161 20.42 -7.73 -0.70
N GLU A 162 20.00 -6.47 -0.72
CA GLU A 162 20.15 -5.59 -1.89
C GLU A 162 21.64 -5.44 -2.32
N GLU A 163 22.57 -5.36 -1.36
CA GLU A 163 24.02 -5.37 -1.64
C GLU A 163 24.51 -6.68 -2.28
N TRP A 164 23.93 -7.82 -1.91
CA TRP A 164 24.27 -9.12 -2.49
C TRP A 164 23.97 -9.21 -3.99
N ASP A 165 22.90 -8.57 -4.46
CA ASP A 165 22.57 -8.58 -5.90
C ASP A 165 23.69 -7.90 -6.71
N LYS A 166 24.24 -6.80 -6.20
CA LYS A 166 25.38 -6.11 -6.83
C LYS A 166 26.61 -7.01 -6.90
N LEU A 167 26.86 -7.80 -5.86
CA LEU A 167 27.99 -8.72 -5.79
C LEU A 167 27.84 -9.96 -6.70
N VAL A 168 26.62 -10.46 -6.92
CA VAL A 168 26.36 -11.64 -7.76
C VAL A 168 26.22 -11.28 -9.24
N GLU A 169 25.66 -10.10 -9.56
CA GLU A 169 25.52 -9.62 -10.95
C GLU A 169 26.82 -9.04 -11.52
N GLY A 170 27.88 -8.89 -10.72
CA GLY A 170 29.20 -8.48 -11.20
C GLY A 170 29.24 -7.03 -11.71
N ILE A 171 28.52 -6.12 -11.04
CA ILE A 171 28.62 -4.66 -11.25
C ILE A 171 29.15 -4.01 -9.97
#